data_AF-A0A3D5ELH5-F1
#
_entry.id   AF-A0A3D5ELH5-F1
#
_cell.length_a   1.000
_cell.length_b   1.000
_cell.length_c   1.000
_cell.angle_alpha   90.00
_cell.angle_beta   90.00
_cell.angle_gamma   90.00
#
_symmetry.space_group_name_H-M   'P 1'
#
loop_
_entity.id
_entity.type
_entity.pdbx_description
1 polymer ?
#
loop_
_entity_poly.entity_id
_entity_poly.type
_entity_poly.pdbx_seq_one_letter_code
_entity_poly.pdbx_strand_id
1 'polypeptide(L)'
;MYSIMIESLASYVSFLSYRYLAYTTNLKSMLSQLKSFSLLFALVLGPAFLGMVLLLFLGLGKIVDSHAEPASGAKLAVVYLLLESVMLWAMASAIKNSQNRAFQRSLYKSSWRVSADCKLLLLSNAWLIASLLIAVELSLKQWLQVPHFMLFMLLQWLCGVFVLYRPRALFYSLLLSSVLVLQPVSLSPLQYYLGFVAIFGCSILLPPVRISHKLKVHSLALFWLSYFLQHSWCLIWRGSVLVACLFSLLQLITIRSDFSDLIQAVAFSVCVLLTSSLQFDCLAVFKKYRLFFQSNSQDKPFYISQFLPSLIFFAVALIVVISMLGINLIYIPIGAVWCVLQQYLAQKKPAQFALVWFFITIGIVLLA
;
A
#
# COMPACT_ATOMS: atom_id res chain seq x y z
N MET A 1 6.31 23.19 42.00
CA MET A 1 5.40 22.44 41.11
C MET A 1 5.19 23.15 39.77
N TYR A 2 4.86 24.44 39.74
CA TYR A 2 4.69 25.22 38.50
C TYR A 2 5.96 25.32 37.63
N SER A 3 7.14 25.60 38.21
CA SER A 3 8.41 25.71 37.44
C SER A 3 8.77 24.41 36.69
N ILE A 4 8.59 23.27 37.36
CA ILE A 4 8.86 21.93 36.79
C ILE A 4 7.90 21.61 35.64
N MET A 5 6.64 22.05 35.73
CA MET A 5 5.64 21.86 34.68
C MET A 5 5.96 22.70 33.44
N ILE A 6 6.42 23.94 33.63
CA ILE A 6 6.82 24.85 32.55
C ILE A 6 8.06 24.31 31.80
N GLU A 7 9.08 23.85 32.53
CA GLU A 7 10.28 23.24 31.94
C GLU A 7 9.96 21.95 31.17
N SER A 8 9.09 21.10 31.74
CA SER A 8 8.63 19.88 31.07
C SER A 8 7.87 20.19 29.78
N LEU A 9 7.06 21.26 29.76
CA LEU A 9 6.29 21.66 28.58
C LEU A 9 7.20 22.29 27.52
N ALA A 10 8.16 23.14 27.91
CA ALA A 10 9.17 23.70 27.01
C ALA A 10 10.04 22.61 26.35
N SER A 11 10.43 21.59 27.13
CA SER A 11 11.16 20.42 26.61
C SER A 11 10.31 19.61 25.61
N TYR A 12 9.04 19.40 25.91
CA TYR A 12 8.11 18.71 24.98
C TYR A 12 7.88 19.50 23.69
N VAL A 13 7.73 20.82 23.76
CA VAL A 13 7.58 21.69 22.58
C VAL A 13 8.85 21.65 21.73
N SER A 14 10.03 21.75 22.35
CA SER A 14 11.31 21.64 21.64
C SER A 14 11.47 20.28 20.95
N PHE A 15 11.09 19.20 21.63
CA PHE A 15 11.02 17.86 21.04
C PHE A 15 10.05 17.81 19.85
N LEU A 16 8.86 18.39 19.97
CA LEU A 16 7.87 18.41 18.89
C LEU A 16 8.37 19.20 17.66
N SER A 17 9.02 20.35 17.87
CA SER A 17 9.63 21.14 16.80
C SER A 17 10.74 20.37 16.07
N TYR A 18 11.62 19.70 16.82
CA TYR A 18 12.61 18.80 16.24
C TYR A 18 11.96 17.68 15.39
N ARG A 19 10.89 17.07 15.91
CA ARG A 19 10.16 16.01 15.23
C ARG A 19 9.51 16.50 13.94
N TYR A 20 8.91 17.67 13.97
CA TYR A 20 8.29 18.30 12.81
C TYR A 20 9.34 18.67 11.74
N LEU A 21 10.48 19.23 12.14
CA LEU A 21 11.57 19.53 11.22
C LEU A 21 12.11 18.26 10.55
N ALA A 22 12.41 17.21 11.32
CA ALA A 22 12.89 15.95 10.77
C ALA A 22 11.87 15.30 9.81
N TYR A 23 10.57 15.40 10.13
CA TYR A 23 9.50 14.92 9.28
C TYR A 23 9.43 15.70 7.96
N THR A 24 9.39 17.03 8.00
CA THR A 24 9.30 17.87 6.80
C THR A 24 10.50 17.71 5.88
N THR A 25 11.71 17.57 6.42
CA THR A 25 12.92 17.32 5.61
C THR A 25 12.84 16.00 4.85
N ASN A 26 12.45 14.91 5.54
CA ASN A 26 12.24 13.61 4.88
C ASN A 26 11.12 13.68 3.84
N LEU A 27 10.01 14.36 4.16
CA LEU A 27 8.88 14.52 3.27
C LEU A 27 9.25 15.31 2.01
N LYS A 28 10.05 16.37 2.12
CA LYS A 28 10.60 17.10 0.96
C LYS A 28 11.46 16.20 0.08
N SER A 29 12.31 15.35 0.67
CA SER A 29 13.10 14.38 -0.09
C SER A 29 12.21 13.38 -0.84
N MET A 30 11.17 12.85 -0.18
CA MET A 30 10.22 11.93 -0.82
C MET A 30 9.41 12.60 -1.92
N LEU A 31 8.92 13.82 -1.69
CA LEU A 31 8.21 14.62 -2.70
C LEU A 31 9.08 14.95 -3.90
N SER A 32 10.38 15.22 -3.70
CA SER A 32 11.30 15.47 -4.81
C SER A 32 11.44 14.25 -5.71
N GLN A 33 11.46 13.04 -5.14
CA GLN A 33 11.48 11.80 -5.91
C GLN A 33 10.14 11.58 -6.63
N LEU A 34 9.04 11.90 -5.96
CA LEU A 34 7.69 11.76 -6.51
C LEU A 34 7.41 12.77 -7.63
N LYS A 35 7.96 14.00 -7.56
CA LYS A 35 7.76 15.04 -8.58
C LYS A 35 8.25 14.60 -9.96
N SER A 36 9.41 13.94 -10.02
CA SER A 36 9.94 13.39 -11.28
C SER A 36 9.07 12.27 -11.83
N PHE A 37 8.38 11.53 -10.97
CA PHE A 37 7.49 10.44 -11.35
C PHE A 37 6.07 10.92 -11.69
N SER A 38 5.52 11.88 -10.94
CA SER A 38 4.18 12.42 -11.13
C SER A 38 4.05 13.22 -12.42
N LEU A 39 5.13 13.88 -12.85
CA LEU A 39 5.15 14.60 -14.13
C LEU A 39 5.04 13.62 -15.31
N LEU A 40 5.71 12.47 -15.21
CA LEU A 40 5.54 11.37 -16.17
C LEU A 40 4.14 10.75 -16.08
N PHE A 41 3.61 10.54 -14.87
CA PHE A 41 2.29 9.96 -14.67
C PHE A 41 1.16 10.87 -15.18
N ALA A 42 1.24 12.17 -14.92
CA ALA A 42 0.31 13.18 -15.42
C ALA A 42 0.39 13.35 -16.94
N LEU A 43 1.56 13.13 -17.55
CA LEU A 43 1.72 13.14 -19.01
C LEU A 43 1.02 11.94 -19.68
N VAL A 44 1.05 10.74 -19.08
CA VAL A 44 0.32 9.56 -19.62
C VAL A 44 -1.17 9.67 -19.36
N LEU A 45 -1.54 9.93 -18.10
CA LEU A 45 -2.93 9.82 -17.67
C LEU A 45 -3.72 11.10 -17.94
N GLY A 46 -3.06 12.24 -18.11
CA GLY A 46 -3.68 13.51 -18.51
C GLY A 46 -5.01 13.77 -17.76
N PRO A 47 -6.15 13.92 -18.47
CA PRO A 47 -7.46 14.11 -17.87
C PRO A 47 -7.94 12.95 -16.96
N ALA A 48 -7.48 11.72 -17.20
CA ALA A 48 -7.88 10.54 -16.43
C ALA A 48 -7.37 10.58 -14.98
N PHE A 49 -6.31 11.35 -14.68
CA PHE A 49 -5.85 11.55 -13.30
C PHE A 49 -6.92 12.26 -12.44
N LEU A 50 -7.53 13.33 -12.96
CA LEU A 50 -8.65 14.00 -12.31
C LEU A 50 -9.85 13.06 -12.17
N GLY A 51 -10.12 12.24 -13.19
CA GLY A 51 -11.13 11.18 -13.12
C GLY A 51 -10.87 10.16 -12.01
N MET A 52 -9.63 9.72 -11.82
CA MET A 52 -9.26 8.81 -10.72
C MET A 52 -9.40 9.47 -9.34
N VAL A 53 -9.04 10.75 -9.20
CA VAL A 53 -9.25 11.50 -7.95
C VAL A 53 -10.75 11.63 -7.66
N LEU A 54 -11.56 11.92 -8.68
CA LEU A 54 -13.02 12.00 -8.55
C LEU A 54 -13.63 10.63 -8.18
N LEU A 55 -13.15 9.54 -8.79
CA LEU A 55 -13.55 8.17 -8.45
C LEU A 55 -13.18 7.80 -7.01
N LEU A 56 -12.07 8.33 -6.48
CA LEU A 56 -11.74 8.17 -5.06
C LEU A 56 -12.76 8.89 -4.15
N PHE A 57 -13.11 10.13 -4.45
CA PHE A 57 -14.16 10.81 -3.67
C PHE A 57 -15.53 10.15 -3.83
N LEU A 58 -15.88 9.68 -5.02
CA LEU A 58 -17.11 8.92 -5.27
C LEU A 58 -17.14 7.60 -4.49
N GLY A 59 -15.99 6.93 -4.36
CA GLY A 59 -15.86 5.72 -3.53
C GLY A 59 -16.11 6.00 -2.05
N LEU A 60 -15.65 7.14 -1.53
CA LEU A 60 -15.98 7.59 -0.17
C LEU A 60 -17.49 7.90 -0.03
N GLY A 61 -18.11 8.53 -1.03
CA GLY A 61 -19.55 8.75 -1.07
C GLY A 61 -20.36 7.45 -1.02
N LYS A 62 -19.94 6.41 -1.77
CA LYS A 62 -20.58 5.08 -1.71
C LYS A 62 -20.46 4.38 -0.35
N ILE A 63 -19.45 4.72 0.45
CA ILE A 63 -19.33 4.23 1.83
C ILE A 63 -20.38 4.90 2.72
N VAL A 64 -20.60 6.20 2.54
CA VAL A 64 -21.64 6.98 3.24
C VAL A 64 -23.03 6.45 2.88
N ASP A 65 -23.34 6.32 1.58
CA ASP A 65 -24.66 5.88 1.07
C ASP A 65 -24.77 4.35 0.91
N SER A 66 -24.14 3.58 1.80
CA SER A 66 -24.07 2.11 1.70
C SER A 66 -25.38 1.37 2.06
N HIS A 67 -26.48 2.07 2.32
CA HIS A 67 -27.76 1.45 2.70
C HIS A 67 -28.38 0.60 1.59
N ALA A 68 -28.21 0.99 0.32
CA ALA A 68 -28.75 0.27 -0.83
C ALA A 68 -27.94 -1.00 -1.16
N GLU A 69 -26.61 -0.94 -1.01
CA GLU A 69 -25.70 -2.07 -1.25
C GLU A 69 -24.62 -2.18 -0.15
N PRO A 70 -24.96 -2.76 1.01
CA PRO A 70 -24.05 -2.83 2.15
C PRO A 70 -22.72 -3.53 1.85
N ALA A 71 -22.78 -4.60 1.06
CA ALA A 71 -21.62 -5.40 0.70
C ALA A 71 -20.66 -4.65 -0.24
N SER A 72 -21.16 -3.82 -1.15
CA SER A 72 -20.29 -3.05 -2.06
C SER A 72 -19.60 -1.90 -1.32
N GLY A 73 -20.32 -1.23 -0.40
CA GLY A 73 -19.73 -0.25 0.52
C GLY A 73 -18.64 -0.85 1.42
N ALA A 74 -18.87 -2.04 1.97
CA ALA A 74 -17.87 -2.75 2.79
C ALA A 74 -16.63 -3.19 1.99
N LYS A 75 -16.80 -3.64 0.73
CA LYS A 75 -15.68 -3.92 -0.20
C LYS A 75 -14.82 -2.70 -0.43
N LEU A 76 -15.46 -1.58 -0.73
CA LEU A 76 -14.75 -0.31 -0.93
C LEU A 76 -14.00 0.09 0.34
N ALA A 77 -14.62 0.02 1.52
CA ALA A 77 -13.97 0.36 2.78
C ALA A 77 -12.69 -0.46 3.04
N VAL A 78 -12.71 -1.77 2.80
CA VAL A 78 -11.50 -2.60 2.94
C VAL A 78 -10.41 -2.18 1.96
N VAL A 79 -10.77 -1.86 0.70
CA VAL A 79 -9.82 -1.36 -0.31
C VAL A 79 -9.23 -0.01 0.12
N TYR A 80 -10.04 0.91 0.66
CA TYR A 80 -9.57 2.20 1.20
C TYR A 80 -8.59 2.02 2.35
N LEU A 81 -8.94 1.19 3.34
CA LEU A 81 -8.06 0.93 4.49
C LEU A 81 -6.73 0.30 4.06
N LEU A 82 -6.77 -0.57 3.06
CA LEU A 82 -5.60 -1.22 2.49
C LEU A 82 -4.74 -0.23 1.67
N LEU A 83 -5.33 0.65 0.86
CA LEU A 83 -4.59 1.69 0.15
C LEU A 83 -3.95 2.70 1.12
N GLU A 84 -4.71 3.13 2.12
CA GLU A 84 -4.25 4.00 3.21
C GLU A 84 -3.08 3.36 3.95
N SER A 85 -3.18 2.07 4.28
CA SER A 85 -2.09 1.30 4.91
C SER A 85 -0.80 1.37 4.11
N VAL A 86 -0.89 1.23 2.79
CA VAL A 86 0.27 1.28 1.88
C VAL A 86 0.91 2.67 1.89
N MET A 87 0.10 3.72 1.77
CA MET A 87 0.61 5.10 1.79
C MET A 87 1.26 5.44 3.13
N LEU A 88 0.60 5.13 4.24
CA LEU A 88 1.11 5.39 5.58
C LEU A 88 2.36 4.57 5.90
N TRP A 89 2.48 3.35 5.36
CA TRP A 89 3.69 2.54 5.55
C TRP A 89 4.90 3.17 4.87
N ALA A 90 4.72 3.71 3.66
CA ALA A 90 5.80 4.43 2.98
C ALA A 90 6.27 5.64 3.81
N MET A 91 5.33 6.35 4.44
CA MET A 91 5.62 7.48 5.31
C MET A 91 6.02 7.09 6.74
N ALA A 92 5.87 5.83 7.16
CA ALA A 92 6.07 5.40 8.54
C ALA A 92 7.50 5.66 9.05
N SER A 93 8.49 5.54 8.17
CA SER A 93 9.90 5.83 8.47
C SER A 93 10.12 7.31 8.78
N ALA A 94 9.49 8.20 8.01
CA ALA A 94 9.50 9.64 8.20
C ALA A 94 8.70 10.05 9.46
N ILE A 95 7.48 9.49 9.62
CA ILE A 95 6.62 9.74 10.78
C ILE A 95 7.34 9.40 12.07
N LYS A 96 8.03 8.24 12.14
CA LYS A 96 8.75 7.80 13.35
C LYS A 96 10.15 8.38 13.50
N ASN A 97 10.70 8.98 12.44
CA ASN A 97 12.12 9.34 12.32
C ASN A 97 13.00 8.15 12.72
N SER A 98 12.91 7.06 11.94
CA SER A 98 13.51 5.76 12.23
C SER A 98 15.04 5.80 12.42
N GLN A 99 15.74 6.64 11.65
CA GLN A 99 17.20 6.80 11.71
C GLN A 99 17.66 7.28 13.08
N ASN A 100 16.96 8.26 13.66
CA ASN A 100 17.31 8.83 14.96
C ASN A 100 16.52 8.22 16.12
N ARG A 101 15.86 7.07 15.91
CA ARG A 101 14.94 6.49 16.90
C ARG A 101 15.67 5.98 18.14
N ALA A 102 16.90 5.50 18.01
CA ALA A 102 17.72 5.07 19.15
C ALA A 102 18.10 6.26 20.05
N PHE A 103 18.48 7.39 19.45
CA PHE A 103 18.76 8.63 20.16
C PHE A 103 17.53 9.22 20.86
N GLN A 104 16.36 9.18 20.21
CA GLN A 104 15.12 9.59 20.87
C GLN A 104 14.75 8.65 22.03
N ARG A 105 15.21 7.40 21.99
CA ARG A 105 14.95 6.44 23.06
C ARG A 105 15.70 6.75 24.35
N SER A 106 16.91 7.29 24.24
CA SER A 106 17.72 7.68 25.39
C SER A 106 17.28 9.01 26.00
N LEU A 107 16.81 9.96 25.19
CA LEU A 107 16.53 11.33 25.68
C LEU A 107 15.09 11.60 26.12
N TYR A 108 14.09 10.91 25.54
CA TYR A 108 12.68 11.29 25.72
C TYR A 108 11.79 10.14 26.17
N LYS A 109 10.78 10.48 26.99
CA LYS A 109 9.76 9.55 27.51
C LYS A 109 8.98 8.85 26.40
N SER A 110 8.53 7.62 26.66
CA SER A 110 7.79 6.84 25.67
C SER A 110 6.47 7.49 25.25
N SER A 111 5.73 8.05 26.19
CA SER A 111 4.45 8.74 25.92
C SER A 111 4.60 9.95 25.01
N TRP A 112 5.67 10.75 25.16
CA TRP A 112 5.93 11.91 24.31
C TRP A 112 6.21 11.50 22.86
N ARG A 113 6.97 10.42 22.68
CA ARG A 113 7.23 9.86 21.34
C ARG A 113 5.96 9.36 20.68
N VAL A 114 5.13 8.62 21.41
CA VAL A 114 3.85 8.12 20.89
C VAL A 114 2.91 9.28 20.54
N SER A 115 2.82 10.29 21.40
CA SER A 115 2.03 11.49 21.13
C SER A 115 2.50 12.23 19.87
N ALA A 116 3.81 12.42 19.70
CA ALA A 116 4.37 13.05 18.50
C ALA A 116 4.15 12.20 17.25
N ASP A 117 4.35 10.87 17.33
CA ASP A 117 4.07 9.93 16.25
C ASP A 117 2.58 10.01 15.83
N CYS A 118 1.64 10.06 16.78
CA CYS A 118 0.20 10.19 16.52
C CYS A 118 -0.17 11.54 15.88
N LYS A 119 0.42 12.65 16.33
CA LYS A 119 0.18 13.98 15.71
C LYS A 119 0.66 14.00 14.25
N LEU A 120 1.86 13.47 13.99
CA LEU A 120 2.41 13.39 12.64
C LEU A 120 1.64 12.37 11.77
N LEU A 121 1.12 11.31 12.36
CA LEU A 121 0.25 10.35 11.68
C LEU A 121 -1.02 11.03 11.19
N LEU A 122 -1.70 11.82 12.05
CA LEU A 122 -2.90 12.56 11.68
C LEU A 122 -2.63 13.50 10.51
N LEU A 123 -1.50 14.23 10.54
CA LEU A 123 -1.10 15.14 9.47
C LEU A 123 -0.73 14.42 8.16
N SER A 124 -0.23 13.18 8.26
CA SER A 124 0.13 12.36 7.09
C SER A 124 -1.06 11.61 6.49
N ASN A 125 -2.15 11.45 7.23
CA ASN A 125 -3.28 10.63 6.82
C ASN A 125 -4.27 11.46 5.99
N ALA A 126 -3.95 11.64 4.71
CA ALA A 126 -4.79 12.38 3.78
C ALA A 126 -6.23 11.82 3.69
N TRP A 127 -6.39 10.49 3.79
CA TRP A 127 -7.70 9.84 3.64
C TRP A 127 -8.58 10.08 4.86
N LEU A 128 -8.01 10.03 6.06
CA LEU A 128 -8.72 10.42 7.28
C LEU A 128 -9.09 11.91 7.26
N ILE A 129 -8.20 12.78 6.79
CA ILE A 129 -8.50 14.22 6.64
C ILE A 129 -9.67 14.41 5.65
N ALA A 130 -9.66 13.73 4.51
CA ALA A 130 -10.76 13.78 3.54
C ALA A 130 -12.09 13.28 4.16
N SER A 131 -12.06 12.16 4.88
CA SER A 131 -13.25 11.66 5.60
C SER A 131 -13.75 12.64 6.66
N LEU A 132 -12.85 13.31 7.38
CA LEU A 132 -13.20 14.33 8.37
C LEU A 132 -13.86 15.55 7.74
N LEU A 133 -13.39 16.00 6.57
CA LEU A 133 -14.02 17.10 5.83
C LEU A 133 -15.45 16.73 5.44
N ILE A 134 -15.66 15.53 4.90
CA ILE A 134 -17.00 15.01 4.58
C ILE A 134 -17.86 14.91 5.85
N ALA A 135 -17.30 14.46 6.97
CA ALA A 135 -18.02 14.35 8.23
C ALA A 135 -18.50 15.71 8.77
N VAL A 136 -17.70 16.76 8.62
CA VAL A 136 -18.04 18.13 9.05
C VAL A 136 -19.17 18.73 8.19
N GLU A 137 -19.25 18.35 6.91
CA GLU A 137 -20.30 18.83 6.01
C GLU A 137 -21.67 18.16 6.25
N LEU A 138 -21.71 16.98 6.90
CA LEU A 138 -22.95 16.28 7.21
C LEU A 138 -23.76 17.00 8.30
N SER A 139 -25.06 17.15 8.07
CA SER A 139 -25.99 17.70 9.07
C SER A 139 -26.22 16.73 10.24
N LEU A 140 -26.59 17.24 11.42
CA LEU A 140 -26.85 16.42 12.62
C LEU A 140 -27.87 15.28 12.40
N LYS A 141 -28.85 15.47 11.50
CA LYS A 141 -29.83 14.44 11.15
C LYS A 141 -29.21 13.33 10.29
N GLN A 142 -28.30 13.66 9.37
CA GLN A 142 -27.58 12.70 8.55
C GLN A 142 -26.54 11.93 9.38
N TRP A 143 -25.94 12.55 10.39
CA TRP A 143 -25.04 11.86 11.33
C TRP A 143 -25.68 10.65 12.01
N LEU A 144 -26.94 10.78 12.45
CA LEU A 144 -27.69 9.69 13.07
C LEU A 144 -28.03 8.57 12.08
N GLN A 145 -28.10 8.88 10.78
CA GLN A 145 -28.42 7.93 9.71
C GLN A 145 -27.20 7.16 9.19
N VAL A 146 -25.98 7.63 9.48
CA VAL A 146 -24.73 7.05 8.96
C VAL A 146 -23.73 6.72 10.09
N PRO A 147 -24.12 5.94 11.11
CA PRO A 147 -23.22 5.58 12.21
C PRO A 147 -22.02 4.73 11.76
N HIS A 148 -22.15 4.00 10.65
CA HIS A 148 -21.08 3.21 10.06
C HIS A 148 -19.90 4.06 9.57
N PHE A 149 -20.14 5.30 9.14
CA PHE A 149 -19.06 6.19 8.69
C PHE A 149 -18.15 6.63 9.84
N MET A 150 -18.69 6.76 11.06
CA MET A 150 -17.87 7.00 12.26
C MET A 150 -16.94 5.82 12.56
N LEU A 151 -17.48 4.60 12.46
CA LEU A 151 -16.70 3.39 12.63
C LEU A 151 -15.62 3.27 11.54
N PHE A 152 -15.92 3.68 10.30
CA PHE A 152 -14.94 3.76 9.23
C PHE A 152 -13.81 4.74 9.56
N MET A 153 -14.10 5.97 10.00
CA MET A 153 -13.06 6.93 10.41
C MET A 153 -12.22 6.41 11.60
N LEU A 154 -12.85 5.74 12.56
CA LEU A 154 -12.14 5.07 13.65
C LEU A 154 -11.20 3.98 13.11
N LEU A 155 -11.66 3.17 12.15
CA LEU A 155 -10.85 2.14 11.51
C LEU A 155 -9.67 2.74 10.73
N GLN A 156 -9.86 3.85 10.02
CA GLN A 156 -8.76 4.59 9.35
C GLN A 156 -7.70 5.02 10.37
N TRP A 157 -8.12 5.58 11.50
CA TRP A 157 -7.21 5.93 12.58
C TRP A 157 -6.46 4.71 13.17
N LEU A 158 -7.19 3.65 13.52
CA LEU A 158 -6.61 2.41 14.05
C LEU A 158 -5.65 1.75 13.06
N CYS A 159 -6.00 1.78 11.77
CA CYS A 159 -5.16 1.33 10.67
C CYS A 159 -3.82 2.05 10.67
N GLY A 160 -3.82 3.39 10.71
CA GLY A 160 -2.59 4.17 10.80
C GLY A 160 -1.74 3.85 12.04
N VAL A 161 -2.36 3.65 13.20
CA VAL A 161 -1.65 3.25 14.43
C VAL A 161 -1.04 1.85 14.27
N PHE A 162 -1.75 0.91 13.65
CA PHE A 162 -1.26 -0.45 13.41
C PHE A 162 -0.13 -0.48 12.39
N VAL A 163 -0.20 0.32 11.31
CA VAL A 163 0.90 0.51 10.35
C VAL A 163 2.18 0.90 11.08
N LEU A 164 2.09 1.85 12.02
CA LEU A 164 3.23 2.26 12.81
C LEU A 164 3.67 1.13 13.75
N TYR A 165 2.85 0.70 14.69
CA TYR A 165 3.34 -0.08 15.83
C TYR A 165 3.21 -1.60 15.68
N ARG A 166 2.26 -2.10 14.88
CA ARG A 166 1.94 -3.52 14.75
C ARG A 166 1.57 -3.92 13.31
N PRO A 167 2.51 -3.85 12.35
CA PRO A 167 2.23 -4.13 10.93
C PRO A 167 1.76 -5.57 10.68
N ARG A 168 2.12 -6.53 11.55
CA ARG A 168 1.63 -7.92 11.45
C ARG A 168 0.16 -8.04 11.84
N ALA A 169 -0.27 -7.37 12.90
CA ALA A 169 -1.67 -7.35 13.31
C ALA A 169 -2.53 -6.68 12.23
N LEU A 170 -2.01 -5.61 11.60
CA LEU A 170 -2.64 -4.99 10.44
C LEU A 170 -2.90 -6.00 9.32
N PHE A 171 -1.88 -6.77 8.94
CA PHE A 171 -2.02 -7.77 7.88
C PHE A 171 -3.13 -8.79 8.18
N TYR A 172 -3.14 -9.37 9.39
CA TYR A 172 -4.21 -10.31 9.77
C TYR A 172 -5.58 -9.65 9.80
N SER A 173 -5.67 -8.41 10.30
CA SER A 173 -6.92 -7.68 10.36
C SER A 173 -7.50 -7.37 8.98
N LEU A 174 -6.66 -6.96 8.02
CA LEU A 174 -7.07 -6.72 6.64
C LEU A 174 -7.45 -8.04 5.94
N LEU A 175 -6.69 -9.12 6.16
CA LEU A 175 -6.97 -10.42 5.58
C LEU A 175 -8.32 -10.97 6.07
N LEU A 176 -8.57 -10.95 7.38
CA LEU A 176 -9.83 -11.40 7.97
C LEU A 176 -11.00 -10.51 7.53
N SER A 177 -10.79 -9.19 7.43
CA SER A 177 -11.81 -8.26 6.92
C SER A 177 -12.15 -8.55 5.46
N SER A 178 -11.16 -8.84 4.61
CA SER A 178 -11.38 -9.26 3.22
C SER A 178 -12.16 -10.59 3.14
N VAL A 179 -11.83 -11.57 3.99
CA VAL A 179 -12.57 -12.84 4.04
C VAL A 179 -14.04 -12.60 4.42
N LEU A 180 -14.30 -11.78 5.44
CA LEU A 180 -15.65 -11.43 5.88
C LEU A 180 -16.49 -10.81 4.75
N VAL A 181 -15.88 -9.94 3.96
CA VAL A 181 -16.55 -9.25 2.85
C VAL A 181 -16.77 -10.14 1.62
N LEU A 182 -15.96 -11.17 1.44
CA LEU A 182 -16.13 -12.16 0.36
C LEU A 182 -17.17 -13.23 0.70
N GLN A 183 -17.60 -13.35 1.95
CA GLN A 183 -18.65 -14.28 2.33
C GLN A 183 -20.01 -13.83 1.76
N PRO A 184 -20.83 -14.76 1.24
CA PRO A 184 -22.14 -14.47 0.66
C PRO A 184 -23.21 -14.24 1.74
N VAL A 185 -22.89 -13.46 2.78
CA VAL A 185 -23.79 -13.15 3.89
C VAL A 185 -24.29 -11.72 3.75
N SER A 186 -25.60 -11.52 3.75
CA SER A 186 -26.24 -10.20 3.70
C SER A 186 -26.27 -9.54 5.08
N LEU A 187 -25.18 -8.87 5.46
CA LEU A 187 -25.11 -8.08 6.70
C LEU A 187 -25.52 -6.62 6.44
N SER A 188 -26.04 -5.95 7.47
CA SER A 188 -26.27 -4.50 7.41
C SER A 188 -24.94 -3.74 7.42
N PRO A 189 -24.88 -2.49 6.94
CA PRO A 189 -23.63 -1.71 6.91
C PRO A 189 -22.99 -1.67 8.29
N LEU A 190 -23.74 -1.31 9.33
CA LEU A 190 -23.25 -1.24 10.70
C LEU A 190 -22.62 -2.55 11.19
N GLN A 191 -23.21 -3.70 10.86
CA GLN A 191 -22.69 -5.01 11.25
C GLN A 191 -21.32 -5.29 10.61
N TYR A 192 -21.12 -4.93 9.34
CA TYR A 192 -19.81 -5.05 8.69
C TYR A 192 -18.74 -4.23 9.43
N TYR A 193 -19.00 -2.95 9.71
CA TYR A 193 -18.01 -2.08 10.35
C TYR A 193 -17.75 -2.46 11.80
N LEU A 194 -18.77 -2.90 12.56
CA LEU A 194 -18.55 -3.46 13.89
C LEU A 194 -17.71 -4.74 13.82
N GLY A 195 -17.97 -5.60 12.83
CA GLY A 195 -17.15 -6.77 12.55
C GLY A 195 -15.68 -6.41 12.28
N PHE A 196 -15.42 -5.39 11.47
CA PHE A 196 -14.07 -4.89 11.22
C PHE A 196 -13.41 -4.38 12.50
N VAL A 197 -14.11 -3.58 13.31
CA VAL A 197 -13.57 -3.08 14.59
C VAL A 197 -13.24 -4.24 15.52
N ALA A 198 -14.11 -5.25 15.61
CA ALA A 198 -13.86 -6.46 16.40
C ALA A 198 -12.64 -7.24 15.88
N ILE A 199 -12.50 -7.41 14.57
CA ILE A 199 -11.34 -8.06 13.94
C ILE A 199 -10.04 -7.30 14.27
N PHE A 200 -10.05 -5.97 14.15
CA PHE A 200 -8.89 -5.14 14.50
C PHE A 200 -8.55 -5.26 15.99
N GLY A 201 -9.56 -5.24 16.87
CA GLY A 201 -9.40 -5.43 18.31
C GLY A 201 -8.80 -6.80 18.67
N CYS A 202 -9.38 -7.88 18.13
CA CYS A 202 -8.88 -9.25 18.33
C CYS A 202 -7.45 -9.43 17.78
N SER A 203 -7.11 -8.74 16.69
CA SER A 203 -5.76 -8.81 16.10
C SER A 203 -4.67 -8.22 17.02
N ILE A 204 -5.03 -7.39 18.01
CA ILE A 204 -4.11 -6.91 19.05
C ILE A 204 -3.69 -8.06 19.98
N LEU A 205 -4.55 -9.05 20.18
CA LEU A 205 -4.30 -10.18 21.08
C LEU A 205 -3.40 -11.24 20.44
N LEU A 206 -3.27 -11.25 19.10
CA LEU A 206 -2.43 -12.20 18.40
C LEU A 206 -0.95 -11.98 18.78
N PRO A 207 -0.27 -12.98 19.37
CA PRO A 207 1.14 -12.87 19.69
C PRO A 207 1.95 -12.77 18.39
N PRO A 208 3.12 -12.09 18.42
CA PRO A 208 3.99 -12.05 17.26
C PRO A 208 4.53 -13.45 16.99
N VAL A 209 3.92 -14.16 16.03
CA VAL A 209 4.44 -15.45 15.56
C VAL A 209 5.81 -15.19 14.96
N ARG A 210 6.86 -15.55 15.69
CA ARG A 210 8.21 -15.58 15.15
C ARG A 210 8.33 -16.90 14.42
N ILE A 211 8.18 -16.86 13.09
CA ILE A 211 8.67 -17.92 12.22
C ILE A 211 10.21 -17.82 12.20
N SER A 212 10.82 -18.01 13.37
CA SER A 212 12.28 -18.08 13.58
C SER A 212 12.73 -19.52 13.74
N HIS A 213 11.86 -20.50 13.49
CA HIS A 213 12.34 -21.84 13.23
C HIS A 213 13.34 -21.71 12.09
N LYS A 214 14.57 -22.20 12.33
CA LYS A 214 15.67 -22.25 11.38
C LYS A 214 15.17 -22.98 10.14
N LEU A 215 14.56 -22.25 9.21
CA LEU A 215 14.20 -22.74 7.89
C LEU A 215 15.54 -23.11 7.27
N LYS A 216 15.86 -24.40 7.28
CA LYS A 216 17.04 -24.92 6.60
C LYS A 216 16.80 -24.67 5.12
N VAL A 217 17.49 -23.67 4.59
CA VAL A 217 17.39 -23.29 3.19
C VAL A 217 18.15 -24.35 2.39
N HIS A 218 17.43 -25.38 1.95
CA HIS A 218 17.99 -26.44 1.11
C HIS A 218 17.95 -26.09 -0.38
N SER A 219 17.17 -25.08 -0.79
CA SER A 219 17.10 -24.60 -2.18
C SER A 219 16.87 -23.09 -2.26
N LEU A 220 17.21 -22.50 -3.42
CA LEU A 220 17.00 -21.07 -3.69
C LEU A 220 15.50 -20.70 -3.75
N ALA A 221 14.63 -21.61 -4.16
CA ALA A 221 13.18 -21.39 -4.12
C ALA A 221 12.66 -21.31 -2.67
N LEU A 222 13.12 -22.21 -1.80
CA LEU A 222 12.82 -22.19 -0.37
C LEU A 222 13.41 -20.94 0.31
N PHE A 223 14.55 -20.44 -0.15
CA PHE A 223 15.10 -19.16 0.29
C PHE A 223 14.13 -18.02 0.03
N TRP A 224 13.68 -17.85 -1.22
CA TRP A 224 12.77 -16.78 -1.59
C TRP A 224 11.42 -16.90 -0.89
N LEU A 225 10.86 -18.11 -0.77
CA LEU A 225 9.65 -18.35 -0.01
C LEU A 225 9.80 -17.94 1.46
N SER A 226 10.90 -18.35 2.11
CA SER A 226 11.22 -17.94 3.48
C SER A 226 11.37 -16.41 3.60
N TYR A 227 12.08 -15.80 2.65
CA TYR A 227 12.26 -14.35 2.59
C TYR A 227 10.91 -13.62 2.50
N PHE A 228 10.01 -14.05 1.60
CA PHE A 228 8.70 -13.40 1.46
C PHE A 228 7.75 -13.70 2.61
N LEU A 229 7.88 -14.83 3.30
CA LEU A 229 7.12 -15.06 4.54
C LEU A 229 7.57 -14.11 5.65
N GLN A 230 8.88 -13.79 5.72
CA GLN A 230 9.42 -12.87 6.73
C GLN A 230 9.25 -11.39 6.35
N HIS A 231 9.33 -11.07 5.06
CA HIS A 231 9.25 -9.73 4.48
C HIS A 231 8.02 -9.57 3.58
N SER A 232 6.88 -10.13 4.02
CA SER A 232 5.63 -10.20 3.24
C SER A 232 5.13 -8.86 2.73
N TRP A 233 5.48 -7.77 3.43
CA TRP A 233 5.06 -6.43 3.06
C TRP A 233 5.40 -6.07 1.61
N CYS A 234 6.55 -6.50 1.08
CA CYS A 234 6.95 -6.20 -0.30
C CYS A 234 5.95 -6.75 -1.33
N LEU A 235 5.28 -7.86 -1.05
CA LEU A 235 4.22 -8.42 -1.90
C LEU A 235 2.88 -7.78 -1.58
N ILE A 236 2.57 -7.58 -0.29
CA ILE A 236 1.29 -7.04 0.17
C ILE A 236 1.03 -5.67 -0.45
N TRP A 237 1.97 -4.74 -0.41
CA TRP A 237 1.71 -3.39 -0.94
C TRP A 237 1.51 -3.40 -2.47
N ARG A 238 2.27 -4.21 -3.21
CA ARG A 238 2.13 -4.33 -4.67
C ARG A 238 0.80 -4.96 -5.04
N GLY A 239 0.44 -6.06 -4.38
CA GLY A 239 -0.86 -6.71 -4.56
C GLY A 239 -2.01 -5.78 -4.18
N SER A 240 -1.84 -4.98 -3.14
CA SER A 240 -2.83 -4.01 -2.68
C SER A 240 -3.13 -2.94 -3.73
N VAL A 241 -2.06 -2.32 -4.27
CA VAL A 241 -2.18 -1.32 -5.33
C VAL A 241 -2.77 -1.93 -6.60
N LEU A 242 -2.37 -3.15 -6.96
CA LEU A 242 -2.93 -3.87 -8.10
C LEU A 242 -4.43 -4.09 -7.93
N VAL A 243 -4.88 -4.64 -6.81
CA VAL A 243 -6.30 -4.89 -6.54
C VAL A 243 -7.11 -3.59 -6.55
N ALA A 244 -6.62 -2.53 -5.91
CA ALA A 244 -7.29 -1.23 -5.93
C ALA A 244 -7.42 -0.68 -7.36
N CYS A 245 -6.35 -0.80 -8.16
CA CYS A 245 -6.36 -0.40 -9.56
C CYS A 245 -7.37 -1.22 -10.37
N LEU A 246 -7.37 -2.55 -10.24
CA LEU A 246 -8.31 -3.43 -10.94
C LEU A 246 -9.77 -3.11 -10.59
N PHE A 247 -10.10 -2.85 -9.32
CA PHE A 247 -11.45 -2.43 -8.95
C PHE A 247 -11.84 -1.10 -9.58
N SER A 248 -10.94 -0.12 -9.59
CA SER A 248 -11.20 1.18 -10.23
C SER A 248 -11.43 1.05 -11.74
N LEU A 249 -10.62 0.22 -12.41
CA LEU A 249 -10.73 -0.02 -13.85
C LEU A 249 -11.99 -0.83 -14.18
N LEU A 250 -12.35 -1.81 -13.36
CA LEU A 250 -13.60 -2.57 -13.52
C LEU A 250 -14.82 -1.63 -13.45
N GLN A 251 -14.86 -0.71 -12.47
CA GLN A 251 -15.92 0.30 -12.39
C GLN A 251 -15.90 1.26 -13.58
N LEU A 252 -14.72 1.55 -14.14
CA LEU A 252 -14.62 2.41 -15.31
C LEU A 252 -15.16 1.71 -16.56
N ILE A 253 -14.90 0.41 -16.74
CA ILE A 253 -15.47 -0.40 -17.84
C ILE A 253 -17.00 -0.44 -17.73
N THR A 254 -17.56 -0.59 -16.53
CA THR A 254 -19.02 -0.63 -16.38
C THR A 254 -19.70 0.70 -16.71
N ILE A 255 -19.02 1.83 -16.50
CA ILE A 255 -19.54 3.18 -16.82
C ILE A 255 -19.26 3.56 -18.29
N ARG A 256 -18.11 3.14 -18.82
CA ARG A 256 -17.61 3.47 -20.16
C ARG A 256 -17.06 2.23 -20.86
N SER A 257 -17.97 1.37 -21.32
CA SER A 257 -17.62 0.16 -22.08
C SER A 257 -16.89 0.47 -23.39
N ASP A 258 -17.11 1.65 -23.96
CA ASP A 258 -16.52 2.08 -25.24
C ASP A 258 -14.98 2.18 -25.19
N PHE A 259 -14.39 2.31 -24.00
CA PHE A 259 -12.94 2.37 -23.79
C PHE A 259 -12.38 1.07 -23.20
N SER A 260 -13.11 -0.05 -23.29
CA SER A 260 -12.72 -1.31 -22.64
C SER A 260 -11.31 -1.76 -22.99
N ASP A 261 -10.93 -1.75 -24.28
CA ASP A 261 -9.60 -2.19 -24.73
C ASP A 261 -8.48 -1.32 -24.17
N LEU A 262 -8.67 0.01 -24.17
CA LEU A 262 -7.74 0.96 -23.58
C LEU A 262 -7.61 0.77 -22.06
N ILE A 263 -8.73 0.50 -21.37
CA ILE A 263 -8.75 0.24 -19.93
C ILE A 263 -8.02 -1.07 -19.60
N GLN A 264 -8.20 -2.11 -20.41
CA GLN A 264 -7.49 -3.39 -20.27
C GLN A 264 -5.98 -3.22 -20.53
N ALA A 265 -5.59 -2.43 -21.54
CA ALA A 265 -4.19 -2.11 -21.83
C ALA A 265 -3.52 -1.40 -20.63
N VAL A 266 -4.22 -0.47 -19.99
CA VAL A 266 -3.75 0.21 -18.77
C VAL A 266 -3.63 -0.77 -17.60
N ALA A 267 -4.64 -1.63 -17.37
CA ALA A 267 -4.60 -2.64 -16.30
C ALA A 267 -3.38 -3.56 -16.45
N PHE A 268 -3.14 -3.99 -17.67
CA PHE A 268 -2.01 -4.84 -18.03
C PHE A 268 -0.66 -4.13 -17.84
N SER A 269 -0.56 -2.87 -18.25
CA SER A 269 0.63 -2.05 -18.02
C SER A 269 0.96 -1.89 -16.53
N VAL A 270 -0.04 -1.61 -15.69
CA VAL A 270 0.12 -1.52 -14.23
C VAL A 270 0.55 -2.85 -13.63
N CYS A 271 0.02 -3.98 -14.12
CA CYS A 271 0.44 -5.31 -13.73
C CYS A 271 1.95 -5.52 -13.99
N VAL A 272 2.44 -5.19 -15.19
CA VAL A 272 3.87 -5.29 -15.53
C VAL A 272 4.72 -4.38 -14.64
N LEU A 273 4.30 -3.13 -14.39
CA LEU A 273 5.02 -2.19 -13.55
C LEU A 273 5.22 -2.72 -12.13
N LEU A 274 4.12 -3.13 -11.49
CA LEU A 274 4.12 -3.53 -10.09
C LEU A 274 4.91 -4.82 -9.91
N THR A 275 4.74 -5.78 -10.81
CA THR A 275 5.40 -7.09 -10.71
C THR A 275 6.90 -7.00 -10.96
N SER A 276 7.32 -6.27 -12.00
CA SER A 276 8.74 -6.05 -12.30
C SER A 276 9.47 -5.21 -11.25
N SER A 277 8.77 -4.31 -10.54
CA SER A 277 9.37 -3.51 -9.46
C SER A 277 9.85 -4.36 -8.26
N LEU A 278 9.39 -5.61 -8.12
CA LEU A 278 9.89 -6.53 -7.09
C LEU A 278 11.38 -6.85 -7.26
N GLN A 279 11.90 -6.71 -8.48
CA GLN A 279 13.31 -6.89 -8.80
C GLN A 279 14.22 -5.97 -8.00
N PHE A 280 13.78 -4.76 -7.63
CA PHE A 280 14.59 -3.85 -6.82
C PHE A 280 14.88 -4.43 -5.43
N ASP A 281 13.87 -5.06 -4.81
CA ASP A 281 13.99 -5.68 -3.49
C ASP A 281 14.89 -6.92 -3.58
N CYS A 282 14.67 -7.78 -4.58
CA CYS A 282 15.48 -8.96 -4.82
C CYS A 282 16.96 -8.62 -5.09
N LEU A 283 17.22 -7.57 -5.88
CA LEU A 283 18.57 -7.09 -6.16
C LEU A 283 19.25 -6.51 -4.92
N ALA A 284 18.51 -5.81 -4.06
CA ALA A 284 19.03 -5.30 -2.79
C ALA A 284 19.46 -6.45 -1.86
N VAL A 285 18.67 -7.52 -1.79
CA VAL A 285 19.01 -8.75 -1.06
C VAL A 285 20.27 -9.40 -1.66
N PHE A 286 20.32 -9.54 -2.99
CA PHE A 286 21.49 -10.07 -3.68
C PHE A 286 22.77 -9.31 -3.33
N LYS A 287 22.74 -7.97 -3.44
CA LYS A 287 23.89 -7.12 -3.13
C LYS A 287 24.30 -7.23 -1.65
N LYS A 288 23.34 -7.25 -0.73
CA LYS A 288 23.59 -7.31 0.71
C LYS A 288 24.28 -8.62 1.13
N TYR A 289 23.88 -9.74 0.55
CA TYR A 289 24.38 -11.07 0.93
C TYR A 289 25.37 -11.66 -0.08
N ARG A 290 25.85 -10.87 -1.05
CA ARG A 290 26.73 -11.33 -2.13
C ARG A 290 27.94 -12.12 -1.62
N LEU A 291 28.64 -11.59 -0.62
CA LEU A 291 29.83 -12.25 -0.05
C LEU A 291 29.52 -13.64 0.53
N PHE A 292 28.34 -13.81 1.15
CA PHE A 292 27.89 -15.10 1.69
C PHE A 292 27.61 -16.12 0.57
N PHE A 293 27.02 -15.69 -0.54
CA PHE A 293 26.80 -16.58 -1.68
C PHE A 293 28.09 -16.87 -2.45
N GLN A 294 29.04 -15.94 -2.45
CA GLN A 294 30.39 -16.15 -3.00
C GLN A 294 31.19 -17.16 -2.17
N SER A 295 31.18 -17.08 -0.83
CA SER A 295 31.88 -18.04 0.02
C SER A 295 31.32 -19.47 -0.10
N ASN A 296 30.05 -19.61 -0.48
CA ASN A 296 29.39 -20.89 -0.69
C ASN A 296 29.38 -21.35 -2.17
N SER A 297 30.07 -20.65 -3.08
CA SER A 297 30.07 -20.94 -4.52
C SER A 297 28.68 -20.94 -5.19
N GLN A 298 27.72 -20.19 -4.62
CA GLN A 298 26.33 -20.08 -5.07
C GLN A 298 26.00 -18.69 -5.66
N ASP A 299 26.99 -17.85 -5.96
CA ASP A 299 26.79 -16.48 -6.47
C ASP A 299 26.00 -16.45 -7.81
N LYS A 300 26.44 -17.25 -8.80
CA LYS A 300 25.77 -17.37 -10.11
C LYS A 300 24.33 -17.88 -10.03
N PRO A 301 24.03 -19.03 -9.38
CA PRO A 301 22.65 -19.51 -9.31
C PRO A 301 21.76 -18.60 -8.47
N PHE A 302 22.28 -17.96 -7.42
CA PHE A 302 21.51 -16.98 -6.66
C PHE A 302 21.22 -15.72 -7.49
N TYR A 303 22.18 -15.26 -8.29
CA TYR A 303 21.99 -14.16 -9.24
C TYR A 303 20.87 -14.45 -10.26
N ILE A 304 20.75 -15.67 -10.78
CA ILE A 304 19.64 -16.03 -11.68
C ILE A 304 18.33 -16.13 -10.90
N SER A 305 18.36 -16.67 -9.69
CA SER A 305 17.16 -16.89 -8.90
C SER A 305 16.42 -15.60 -8.51
N GLN A 306 17.09 -14.45 -8.52
CA GLN A 306 16.48 -13.17 -8.15
C GLN A 306 15.36 -12.71 -9.10
N PHE A 307 15.30 -13.22 -10.34
CA PHE A 307 14.23 -12.93 -11.31
C PHE A 307 12.96 -13.75 -11.08
N LEU A 308 13.10 -14.93 -10.46
CA LEU A 308 12.01 -15.90 -10.30
C LEU A 308 10.83 -15.32 -9.51
N PRO A 309 11.02 -14.60 -8.38
CA PRO A 309 9.89 -14.01 -7.65
C PRO A 309 9.03 -13.06 -8.49
N SER A 310 9.66 -12.19 -9.26
CA SER A 310 8.98 -11.20 -10.10
C SER A 310 8.14 -11.87 -11.20
N LEU A 311 8.66 -12.96 -11.79
CA LEU A 311 7.94 -13.75 -12.80
C LEU A 311 6.76 -14.53 -12.22
N ILE A 312 6.92 -15.17 -11.06
CA ILE A 312 5.83 -15.86 -10.37
C ILE A 312 4.74 -14.86 -10.01
N PHE A 313 5.11 -13.70 -9.45
CA PHE A 313 4.15 -12.67 -9.10
C PHE A 313 3.43 -12.10 -10.33
N PHE A 314 4.14 -11.93 -11.45
CA PHE A 314 3.53 -11.56 -12.74
C PHE A 314 2.52 -12.59 -13.24
N ALA A 315 2.85 -13.89 -13.20
CA ALA A 315 1.95 -14.95 -13.64
C ALA A 315 0.65 -14.97 -12.81
N VAL A 316 0.76 -14.87 -11.48
CA VAL A 316 -0.40 -14.80 -10.58
C VAL A 316 -1.22 -13.53 -10.84
N ALA A 317 -0.56 -12.37 -10.95
CA ALA A 317 -1.23 -11.11 -11.22
C ALA A 317 -1.98 -11.13 -12.56
N LEU A 318 -1.36 -11.67 -13.62
CA LEU A 318 -1.96 -11.80 -14.94
C LEU A 318 -3.22 -12.67 -14.92
N ILE A 319 -3.20 -13.80 -14.20
CA ILE A 319 -4.40 -14.65 -14.03
C ILE A 319 -5.54 -13.85 -13.40
N VAL A 320 -5.25 -13.03 -12.39
CA VAL A 320 -6.25 -12.17 -11.75
C VAL A 320 -6.76 -11.08 -12.71
N VAL A 321 -5.89 -10.46 -13.50
CA VAL A 321 -6.33 -9.43 -14.46
C VAL A 321 -7.22 -10.06 -15.55
N ILE A 322 -6.84 -11.24 -16.06
CA ILE A 322 -7.63 -11.98 -17.05
C ILE A 322 -8.99 -12.36 -16.46
N SER A 323 -9.04 -12.88 -15.23
CA SER A 323 -10.30 -13.31 -14.62
C SER A 323 -11.25 -12.17 -14.27
N MET A 324 -10.72 -10.98 -13.94
CA MET A 324 -11.54 -9.83 -13.57
C MET A 324 -12.00 -8.99 -14.77
N LEU A 325 -11.13 -8.77 -15.76
CA LEU A 325 -11.39 -7.81 -16.86
C LEU A 325 -11.62 -8.48 -18.22
N GLY A 326 -11.30 -9.77 -18.37
CA GLY A 326 -11.42 -10.49 -19.65
C GLY A 326 -10.44 -9.97 -20.70
N ILE A 327 -9.15 -10.24 -20.52
CA ILE A 327 -8.10 -9.77 -21.45
C ILE A 327 -7.97 -10.70 -22.67
N ASN A 328 -7.74 -10.11 -23.85
CA ASN A 328 -7.34 -10.82 -25.07
C ASN A 328 -6.05 -11.64 -24.90
N LEU A 329 -6.06 -12.91 -25.32
CA LEU A 329 -4.92 -13.84 -25.17
C LEU A 329 -3.60 -13.35 -25.79
N ILE A 330 -3.67 -12.44 -26.78
CA ILE A 330 -2.52 -11.82 -27.45
C ILE A 330 -1.65 -11.01 -26.48
N TYR A 331 -2.22 -10.46 -25.41
CA TYR A 331 -1.46 -9.69 -24.42
C TYR A 331 -0.55 -10.58 -23.54
N ILE A 332 -0.79 -11.89 -23.46
CA ILE A 332 0.03 -12.81 -22.65
C ILE A 332 1.49 -12.86 -23.13
N PRO A 333 1.80 -13.17 -24.41
CA PRO A 333 3.19 -13.19 -24.89
C PRO A 333 3.85 -11.82 -24.85
N ILE A 334 3.12 -10.75 -25.20
CA ILE A 334 3.62 -9.37 -25.13
C ILE A 334 4.03 -9.02 -23.70
N GLY A 335 3.25 -9.47 -22.71
CA GLY A 335 3.48 -9.21 -21.30
C GLY A 335 4.65 -9.95 -20.71
N ALA A 336 4.82 -11.21 -21.12
CA ALA A 336 5.98 -11.99 -20.73
C ALA A 336 7.28 -11.32 -21.22
N VAL A 337 7.33 -10.93 -22.49
CA VAL A 337 8.50 -10.24 -23.08
C VAL A 337 8.74 -8.89 -22.39
N TRP A 338 7.66 -8.11 -22.21
CA TRP A 338 7.76 -6.81 -21.55
C TRP A 338 8.23 -6.94 -20.09
N CYS A 339 7.69 -7.88 -19.33
CA CYS A 339 8.09 -8.12 -17.94
C CYS A 339 9.58 -8.50 -17.85
N VAL A 340 10.08 -9.37 -18.73
CA VAL A 340 11.51 -9.74 -18.76
C VAL A 340 12.39 -8.53 -19.10
N LEU A 341 12.02 -7.75 -20.12
CA LEU A 341 12.76 -6.54 -20.51
C LEU A 341 12.78 -5.52 -19.36
N GLN A 342 11.64 -5.34 -18.69
CA GLN A 342 11.48 -4.42 -17.58
C GLN A 342 12.30 -4.86 -16.34
N GLN A 343 12.38 -6.16 -16.06
CA GLN A 343 13.23 -6.72 -15.02
C GLN A 343 14.73 -6.55 -15.33
N TYR A 344 15.13 -6.75 -16.60
CA TYR A 344 16.50 -6.52 -17.04
C TYR A 344 16.92 -5.06 -16.85
N LEU A 345 16.02 -4.12 -17.17
CA LEU A 345 16.26 -2.68 -17.00
C LEU A 345 16.28 -2.27 -15.53
N ALA A 346 15.39 -2.81 -14.69
CA ALA A 346 15.44 -2.60 -13.24
C ALA A 346 16.81 -2.97 -12.66
N GLN A 347 17.45 -4.01 -13.21
CA GLN A 347 18.75 -4.44 -12.78
C GLN A 347 19.90 -3.55 -13.27
N LYS A 348 19.94 -3.26 -14.58
CA LYS A 348 21.09 -2.57 -15.21
C LYS A 348 21.02 -1.06 -15.08
N LYS A 349 19.82 -0.48 -15.20
CA LYS A 349 19.59 0.97 -15.24
C LYS A 349 18.32 1.31 -14.45
N PRO A 350 18.35 1.22 -13.11
CA PRO A 350 17.18 1.46 -12.25
C PRO A 350 16.56 2.85 -12.46
N ALA A 351 17.37 3.86 -12.79
CA ALA A 351 16.91 5.21 -13.07
C ALA A 351 16.05 5.33 -14.34
N GLN A 352 16.21 4.42 -15.30
CA GLN A 352 15.48 4.42 -16.59
C GLN A 352 14.25 3.49 -16.56
N PHE A 353 14.04 2.75 -15.49
CA PHE A 353 12.95 1.78 -15.35
C PHE A 353 11.57 2.40 -15.65
N ALA A 354 11.23 3.50 -14.98
CA ALA A 354 9.94 4.16 -15.15
C ALA A 354 9.75 4.72 -16.57
N LEU A 355 10.83 5.25 -17.16
CA LEU A 355 10.82 5.85 -18.49
C LEU A 355 10.58 4.80 -19.58
N VAL A 356 11.21 3.62 -19.49
CA VAL A 356 10.96 2.56 -20.48
C VAL A 356 9.56 1.97 -20.35
N TRP A 357 9.08 1.76 -19.12
CA TRP A 357 7.69 1.37 -18.90
C TRP A 357 6.72 2.35 -19.52
N PHE A 358 6.97 3.65 -19.37
CA PHE A 358 6.16 4.72 -19.95
C PHE A 358 6.08 4.63 -21.49
N PHE A 359 7.22 4.52 -22.19
CA PHE A 359 7.23 4.43 -23.65
C PHE A 359 6.49 3.20 -24.17
N ILE A 360 6.70 2.05 -23.53
CA ILE A 360 6.03 0.80 -23.95
C ILE A 360 4.53 0.88 -23.66
N THR A 361 4.14 1.50 -22.55
CA THR A 361 2.72 1.71 -22.21
C THR A 361 2.03 2.57 -23.26
N ILE A 362 2.63 3.70 -23.67
CA ILE A 362 2.08 4.55 -24.72
C ILE A 362 1.95 3.78 -26.03
N GLY A 363 2.99 3.02 -26.41
CA GLY A 363 2.93 2.19 -27.60
C GLY A 363 1.77 1.20 -27.59
N ILE A 364 1.54 0.52 -26.46
CA ILE A 364 0.44 -0.44 -26.32
C ILE A 364 -0.93 0.27 -26.29
N VAL A 365 -1.04 1.41 -25.62
CA VAL A 365 -2.28 2.20 -25.56
C VAL A 365 -2.65 2.81 -26.92
N LEU A 366 -1.67 3.11 -27.78
CA LEU A 366 -1.93 3.58 -29.15
C LEU A 366 -2.30 2.44 -30.11
N LEU A 367 -1.98 1.19 -29.76
CA LEU A 367 -2.30 0.00 -30.55
C LEU A 367 -3.65 -0.62 -30.16
N ALA A 368 -4.13 -0.34 -28.94
CA ALA A 368 -5.45 -0.70 -28.43
C ALA A 368 -6.48 0.36 -28.84
#